data_AF-A0A928KWM5-F1
#
_entry.id   AF-A0A928KWM5-F1
#
_cell.length_a   1.000
_cell.length_b   1.000
_cell.length_c   1.000
_cell.angle_alpha   90.00
_cell.angle_beta   90.00
_cell.angle_gamma   90.00
#
_symmetry.space_group_name_H-M   'P 1'
#
loop_
_entity.id
_entity.type
_entity.pdbx_description
1 polymer ?
#
loop_
_entity_poly.entity_id
_entity_poly.type
_entity_poly.pdbx_seq_one_letter_code
_entity_poly.pdbx_strand_id
1 'polypeptide(L)'
;MILDDEASSYSGSGNTSEPHLHFQVQNTKNFYFSIGLPIRFTSIRKSPIPNHERSDPRQAPNDEDLDDCYIARGLAVQNQTKS
;
A
#
# COMPACT_ATOMS: atom_id res chain seq x y z
N MET A 1 31.48 15.85 -9.30
CA MET A 1 32.10 16.97 -8.59
C MET A 1 31.52 18.21 -9.25
N ILE A 2 30.42 18.77 -8.77
CA ILE A 2 30.14 19.31 -7.43
C ILE A 2 29.00 18.52 -6.75
N LEU A 3 29.14 18.34 -5.44
CA LEU A 3 28.12 17.87 -4.51
C LEU A 3 27.37 19.12 -4.03
N ASP A 4 26.05 19.07 -3.99
CA ASP A 4 25.29 19.69 -2.92
C ASP A 4 24.07 18.83 -2.64
N ASP A 5 23.89 18.63 -1.34
CA ASP A 5 22.92 17.82 -0.60
C ASP A 5 21.50 18.41 -0.71
N GLU A 6 20.50 17.66 -0.24
CA GLU A 6 19.04 17.89 -0.26
C GLU A 6 18.26 17.05 -1.30
N ALA A 7 17.99 15.80 -0.90
CA ALA A 7 17.02 14.93 -1.55
C ALA A 7 15.58 15.42 -1.31
N SER A 8 15.16 16.44 -2.05
CA SER A 8 13.77 16.84 -2.21
C SER A 8 13.20 16.28 -3.52
N SER A 9 12.32 15.30 -3.41
CA SER A 9 11.29 15.08 -4.44
C SER A 9 10.02 14.47 -3.81
N TYR A 10 9.32 15.36 -3.11
CA TYR A 10 7.88 15.34 -2.88
C TYR A 10 7.14 14.53 -3.97
N SER A 11 6.63 13.35 -3.60
CA SER A 11 5.69 12.59 -4.42
C SER A 11 4.34 13.30 -4.35
N GLY A 12 4.12 14.26 -5.24
CA GLY A 12 2.92 15.08 -5.29
C GLY A 12 2.44 15.24 -6.72
N SER A 13 1.69 14.27 -7.22
CA SER A 13 0.85 14.46 -8.40
C SER A 13 -0.51 13.79 -8.19
N GLY A 14 -1.40 14.46 -7.45
CA GLY A 14 -2.82 14.12 -7.38
C GLY A 14 -3.36 13.86 -5.98
N ASN A 15 -3.62 14.94 -5.23
CA ASN A 15 -4.56 15.05 -4.12
C ASN A 15 -4.61 13.96 -3.03
N THR A 16 -3.47 13.43 -2.61
CA THR A 16 -3.31 12.92 -1.23
C THR A 16 -1.85 12.98 -0.83
N SER A 17 -1.61 13.40 0.42
CA SER A 17 -0.28 13.49 1.04
C SER A 17 0.25 12.14 1.53
N GLU A 18 -0.54 11.08 1.37
CA GLU A 18 -0.18 9.72 1.78
C GLU A 18 0.48 8.96 0.62
N PRO A 19 1.60 8.26 0.87
CA PRO A 19 2.28 7.49 -0.16
C PRO A 19 1.38 6.36 -0.66
N HIS A 20 1.07 6.37 -1.96
CA HIS A 20 0.22 5.38 -2.59
C HIS A 20 0.79 4.97 -3.95
N LEU A 21 0.51 3.73 -4.34
CA LEU A 21 0.96 3.16 -5.61
C LEU A 21 -0.24 2.88 -6.50
N HIS A 22 -0.26 3.42 -7.72
CA HIS A 22 -1.28 3.11 -8.73
C HIS A 22 -0.68 2.14 -9.75
N PHE A 23 -1.26 0.95 -9.88
CA PHE A 23 -0.94 0.01 -10.95
C PHE A 23 -2.22 -0.36 -11.69
N GLN A 24 -2.19 -0.28 -13.01
CA GLN A 24 -3.30 -0.64 -13.86
C GLN A 24 -2.82 -1.60 -14.95
N VAL A 25 -3.44 -2.79 -15.00
CA VAL A 25 -3.20 -3.76 -16.08
C VAL A 25 -4.44 -3.78 -16.96
N GLN A 26 -4.28 -3.42 -18.23
CA GLN A 26 -5.36 -3.43 -19.21
C GLN A 26 -4.97 -4.30 -20.41
N ASN A 27 -5.88 -5.20 -20.80
CA ASN A 27 -5.78 -5.96 -22.06
C ASN A 27 -6.83 -5.48 -23.09
N THR A 28 -7.52 -4.37 -22.82
CA THR A 28 -8.48 -3.74 -23.73
C THR A 28 -8.38 -2.22 -23.63
N LYS A 29 -8.96 -1.50 -24.60
CA LYS A 29 -8.94 -0.03 -24.66
C LYS A 29 -9.87 0.67 -23.66
N ASN A 30 -10.66 -0.08 -22.88
CA ASN A 30 -11.73 0.47 -22.05
C ASN A 30 -11.34 0.43 -20.55
N PHE A 31 -11.23 1.61 -19.95
CA PHE A 31 -10.87 1.80 -18.53
C PHE A 31 -11.84 1.14 -17.55
N TYR A 32 -13.13 1.20 -17.85
CA TYR A 32 -14.20 0.66 -17.02
C TYR A 32 -14.17 -0.85 -16.81
N PHE A 33 -13.49 -1.60 -17.69
CA PHE A 33 -13.41 -3.07 -17.62
C PHE A 33 -12.05 -3.57 -17.12
N SER A 34 -11.24 -2.70 -16.51
CA SER A 34 -10.00 -3.14 -15.89
C SER A 34 -10.30 -3.98 -14.65
N ILE A 35 -9.64 -5.14 -14.55
CA ILE A 35 -9.70 -5.99 -13.36
C ILE A 35 -8.68 -5.50 -12.34
N GLY A 36 -9.06 -5.47 -11.07
CA GLY A 36 -8.10 -5.33 -9.98
C GLY A 36 -7.31 -6.63 -9.83
N LEU A 37 -6.00 -6.60 -10.01
CA LEU A 37 -5.12 -7.72 -9.72
C LEU A 37 -4.59 -7.59 -8.29
N PRO A 38 -4.76 -8.60 -7.42
CA PRO A 38 -4.22 -8.54 -6.07
C PRO A 38 -2.69 -8.61 -6.12
N ILE A 39 -2.02 -7.63 -5.52
CA ILE A 39 -0.55 -7.54 -5.52
C ILE A 39 -0.01 -8.34 -4.34
N ARG A 40 0.73 -9.40 -4.64
CA ARG A 40 1.36 -10.23 -3.61
C ARG A 40 2.69 -9.60 -3.19
N PHE A 41 2.86 -9.36 -1.89
CA PHE A 41 4.07 -8.82 -1.29
C PHE A 41 4.90 -9.93 -0.64
N THR A 42 6.21 -9.80 -0.72
CA THR A 42 7.16 -10.68 -0.03
C THR A 42 7.97 -9.87 0.97
N SER A 43 8.47 -10.52 2.02
CA SER A 43 9.35 -9.88 3.00
C SER A 43 8.70 -8.67 3.69
N ILE A 44 7.42 -8.79 4.04
CA ILE A 44 6.71 -7.79 4.85
C ILE A 44 6.25 -8.40 6.18
N ARG A 45 6.04 -7.57 7.19
CA ARG A 45 5.27 -7.90 8.39
C ARG A 45 4.04 -7.02 8.45
N LYS A 46 2.93 -7.59 8.91
CA LYS A 46 1.64 -6.91 9.04
C LYS A 46 1.17 -7.01 10.48
N SER A 47 0.48 -5.97 10.95
CA SER A 47 -0.21 -5.98 12.23
C SER A 47 -1.43 -5.05 12.18
N PRO A 48 -2.54 -5.35 12.88
CA PRO A 48 -3.66 -4.41 12.97
C PRO A 48 -3.22 -3.06 13.54
N ILE A 49 -3.75 -1.96 12.98
CA ILE A 49 -3.59 -0.62 13.55
C ILE A 49 -4.53 -0.49 14.76
N PRO A 50 -4.04 -0.11 15.95
CA PRO A 50 -4.89 0.10 17.12
C PRO A 50 -5.93 1.20 16.87
N ASN A 51 -7.16 0.96 17.32
CA ASN A 51 -8.29 1.90 17.20
C ASN A 51 -8.60 2.37 15.76
N HIS A 52 -8.29 1.56 14.74
CA HIS A 52 -8.56 1.90 13.34
C HIS A 52 -10.04 2.20 13.07
N GLU A 53 -10.96 1.58 13.82
CA GLU A 53 -12.41 1.79 13.72
C GLU A 53 -12.85 3.23 13.95
N ARG A 54 -12.02 4.03 14.65
CA ARG A 54 -12.26 5.47 14.83
C ARG A 54 -12.08 6.26 13.54
N SER A 55 -11.16 5.83 12.68
CA SER A 55 -10.87 6.47 11.40
C SER A 55 -11.70 5.85 10.27
N ASP A 56 -11.91 4.54 10.30
CA ASP A 56 -12.72 3.82 9.32
C ASP A 56 -13.50 2.67 9.98
N PRO A 57 -14.85 2.78 10.06
CA PRO A 57 -15.69 1.86 10.84
C PRO A 57 -15.95 0.52 10.15
N ARG A 58 -15.45 0.31 8.93
CA ARG A 58 -15.59 -0.96 8.22
C ARG A 58 -14.83 -2.07 8.97
N GLN A 59 -15.27 -3.32 8.81
CA GLN A 59 -14.71 -4.48 9.50
C GLN A 59 -13.18 -4.55 9.37
N ALA A 60 -12.52 -4.82 10.49
CA ALA A 60 -11.08 -5.02 10.54
C ALA A 60 -10.69 -6.36 9.87
N PRO A 61 -9.45 -6.48 9.36
CA PRO A 61 -8.94 -7.73 8.81
C PRO A 61 -9.04 -8.88 9.82
N ASN A 62 -9.38 -10.08 9.35
CA ASN A 62 -9.40 -11.29 10.17
C ASN A 62 -8.00 -11.92 10.27
N ASP A 63 -7.84 -13.01 11.03
CA ASP A 63 -6.54 -13.67 11.18
C ASP A 63 -6.00 -14.24 9.85
N GLU A 64 -6.87 -14.68 8.95
CA GLU A 64 -6.49 -15.17 7.62
C GLU A 64 -5.88 -14.05 6.76
N ASP A 65 -6.47 -12.84 6.84
CA ASP A 65 -5.96 -11.62 6.20
C ASP A 65 -4.62 -11.18 6.80
N LEU A 66 -4.30 -11.56 8.05
CA LEU A 66 -3.00 -11.26 8.68
C LEU A 66 -1.90 -12.22 8.21
N ASP A 67 -2.25 -13.48 7.97
CA ASP A 67 -1.32 -14.54 7.57
C ASP A 67 -1.03 -14.57 6.06
N ASP A 68 -1.85 -13.90 5.24
CA ASP A 68 -1.64 -13.84 3.80
C ASP A 68 -0.48 -12.90 3.38
N CYS A 69 -0.23 -12.81 2.06
CA CYS A 69 0.80 -11.95 1.48
C CYS A 69 0.23 -10.65 0.86
N TYR A 70 -1.00 -10.27 1.20
CA TYR A 70 -1.67 -9.08 0.68
C TYR A 70 -1.74 -7.99 1.75
N ILE A 71 -1.81 -6.74 1.28
CA ILE A 71 -1.99 -5.57 2.16
C ILE A 71 -3.44 -5.17 2.08
N ALA A 72 -4.11 -5.20 3.23
CA ALA A 72 -5.48 -4.72 3.41
C ALA A 72 -5.49 -3.47 4.29
N ARG A 73 -6.57 -2.69 4.17
CA ARG A 73 -6.77 -1.50 4.98
C ARG A 73 -6.98 -1.87 6.45
N GLY A 74 -6.37 -1.11 7.35
CA GLY A 74 -6.38 -1.36 8.79
C GLY A 74 -5.14 -2.10 9.27
N LEU A 75 -4.19 -2.36 8.37
CA LEU A 75 -2.90 -2.97 8.69
C LEU A 75 -1.77 -1.94 8.67
N ALA A 76 -0.96 -1.95 9.72
CA ALA A 76 0.39 -1.39 9.69
C ALA A 76 1.30 -2.40 8.98
N VAL A 77 2.13 -1.91 8.06
CA VAL A 77 3.01 -2.74 7.25
C VAL A 77 4.43 -2.23 7.35
N GLN A 78 5.38 -3.15 7.53
CA GLN A 78 6.81 -2.85 7.56
C GLN A 78 7.61 -3.87 6.76
N ASN A 79 8.74 -3.45 6.20
CA ASN A 79 9.68 -4.37 5.57
C ASN A 79 10.28 -5.33 6.60
N GLN A 80 10.44 -6.59 6.23
CA GLN A 80 11.31 -7.50 6.96
C GLN A 80 12.75 -7.11 6.67
N THR A 81 13.54 -6.89 7.71
CA THR A 81 14.98 -6.72 7.58
C THR A 81 15.55 -7.98 6.92
N LYS A 82 16.32 -7.82 5.84
CA LYS A 82 17.10 -8.93 5.29
C LYS A 82 18.13 -9.32 6.36
N SER A 83 18.13 -10.60 6.74
CA SER A 83 19.19 -11.20 7.57
C SER A 83 20.47 -11.35 6.78
#